data_AF-A0A497DAY9-F1
#
_entry.id   AF-A0A497DAY9-F1
#
_cell.length_a   1.000
_cell.length_b   1.000
_cell.length_c   1.000
_cell.angle_alpha   90.00
_cell.angle_beta   90.00
_cell.angle_gamma   90.00
#
_symmetry.space_group_name_H-M   'P 1'
#
loop_
_entity.id
_entity.type
_entity.pdbx_description
1 polymer ?
#
loop_
_entity_poly.entity_id
_entity_poly.type
_entity_poly.pdbx_seq_one_letter_code
_entity_poly.pdbx_strand_id
1 'polypeptide(L)'
;MAIENKVIQKNFVDKELFRIISFFFNIIKLSIIQPEKQTLIHYLSFIPRLPYLSRKDSFLIMERFTIYNPTRLHFGEGVVDKLGESVRKQGLKVMLIYGQGSVKKYGYYDRVVALLKSNNLDVITYGGIKPNPVIEDVRDAVELGRKEKVDVVVALGGGSVIDSAKIISLSIASGYDGWEIMKYKVFPTSAIPLICVLTLAATGTEMNFAAVVQNNKTGEKIGYVNDLIYPLESFLDPAYTVSVPRDYTAYGIVDLIAHALENYFGQGEPPVIDQITFDIIKDAMKWGPMLLENLDDVELRANIMLDATLALNGLTR
;
A
#
# COMPACT_ATOMS: atom_id res chain seq x y z
N MET A 1 -24.66 -11.65 33.78
CA MET A 1 -23.33 -12.06 33.26
C MET A 1 -23.22 -12.08 31.72
N ALA A 2 -23.76 -13.03 30.97
CA ALA A 2 -23.58 -13.06 29.49
C ALA A 2 -24.29 -11.91 28.74
N ILE A 3 -25.43 -11.44 29.25
CA ILE A 3 -26.18 -10.32 28.67
C ILE A 3 -25.52 -8.97 29.01
N GLU A 4 -24.98 -8.81 30.23
CA GLU A 4 -24.24 -7.61 30.63
C GLU A 4 -22.95 -7.45 29.83
N ASN A 5 -22.19 -8.52 29.60
CA ASN A 5 -21.00 -8.47 28.75
C ASN A 5 -21.33 -8.06 27.31
N LYS A 6 -22.47 -8.50 26.75
CA LYS A 6 -22.93 -8.09 25.40
C LYS A 6 -23.30 -6.60 25.32
N VAL A 7 -23.96 -6.05 26.36
CA VAL A 7 -24.31 -4.62 26.42
C VAL A 7 -23.06 -3.76 26.62
N ILE A 8 -22.10 -4.22 27.42
CA ILE A 8 -20.83 -3.53 27.65
C ILE A 8 -19.98 -3.53 26.38
N GLN A 9 -19.85 -4.66 25.70
CA GLN A 9 -19.06 -4.79 24.47
C GLN A 9 -19.67 -3.97 23.33
N LYS A 10 -21.00 -3.95 23.19
CA LYS A 10 -21.70 -3.08 22.23
C LYS A 10 -21.50 -1.59 22.52
N ASN A 11 -21.68 -1.17 23.77
CA ASN A 11 -21.44 0.22 24.19
C ASN A 11 -19.96 0.64 24.07
N PHE A 12 -19.03 -0.32 24.17
CA PHE A 12 -17.60 -0.08 23.98
C PHE A 12 -17.27 0.11 22.50
N VAL A 13 -17.74 -0.78 21.62
CA VAL A 13 -17.54 -0.66 20.16
C VAL A 13 -18.17 0.61 19.61
N ASP A 14 -19.38 0.98 20.05
CA ASP A 14 -20.06 2.21 19.61
C ASP A 14 -19.30 3.48 20.06
N LYS A 15 -18.72 3.47 21.27
CA LYS A 15 -17.87 4.59 21.75
C LYS A 15 -16.54 4.67 21.03
N GLU A 16 -15.86 3.55 20.81
CA GLU A 16 -14.59 3.52 20.08
C GLU A 16 -14.78 3.89 18.62
N LEU A 17 -15.84 3.41 17.95
CA LEU A 17 -16.17 3.82 16.59
C LEU A 17 -16.44 5.33 16.49
N PHE A 18 -17.15 5.90 17.48
CA PHE A 18 -17.35 7.35 17.55
C PHE A 18 -16.04 8.12 17.73
N ARG A 19 -15.09 7.59 18.52
CA ARG A 19 -13.75 8.17 18.68
C ARG A 19 -12.94 8.09 17.39
N ILE A 20 -12.99 6.96 16.68
CA ILE A 20 -12.34 6.77 15.37
C ILE A 20 -12.89 7.78 14.37
N ILE A 21 -14.22 7.88 14.24
CA ILE A 21 -14.86 8.85 13.34
C ILE A 21 -14.47 10.29 13.71
N SER A 22 -14.52 10.63 15.00
CA SER A 22 -14.13 11.97 15.47
C SER A 22 -12.66 12.28 15.18
N PHE A 23 -11.78 11.27 15.30
CA PHE A 23 -10.37 11.37 14.96
C PHE A 23 -10.16 11.60 13.47
N PHE A 24 -10.85 10.86 12.59
CA PHE A 24 -10.84 11.11 11.15
C PHE A 24 -11.14 12.59 10.85
N PHE A 25 -12.23 13.12 11.41
CA PHE A 25 -12.57 14.53 11.22
C PHE A 25 -11.49 15.48 11.74
N ASN A 26 -10.82 15.15 12.85
CA ASN A 26 -9.76 15.97 13.42
C ASN A 26 -8.47 15.93 12.59
N ILE A 27 -8.01 14.77 12.12
CA ILE A 27 -6.84 14.70 11.21
C ILE A 27 -7.11 15.42 9.89
N ILE A 28 -8.33 15.28 9.37
CA ILE A 28 -8.77 16.03 8.18
C ILE A 28 -8.72 17.54 8.46
N LYS A 29 -9.23 18.01 9.61
CA LYS A 29 -9.13 19.43 10.00
C LYS A 29 -7.69 19.91 10.19
N LEU A 30 -6.81 19.07 10.74
CA LEU A 30 -5.39 19.37 10.95
C LEU A 30 -4.56 19.38 9.65
N SER A 31 -5.09 18.83 8.56
CA SER A 31 -4.48 18.83 7.22
C SER A 31 -5.15 19.83 6.25
N ILE A 32 -6.36 20.29 6.53
CA ILE A 32 -7.09 21.24 5.68
C ILE A 32 -7.07 22.65 6.29
N ILE A 33 -6.07 23.43 5.87
CA ILE A 33 -6.23 24.88 5.69
C ILE A 33 -6.11 25.14 4.18
N GLN A 34 -7.11 24.72 3.38
CA GLN A 34 -7.55 25.35 2.11
C GLN A 34 -8.61 24.50 1.36
N PRO A 35 -9.52 25.12 0.58
CA PRO A 35 -10.84 24.55 0.26
C PRO A 35 -10.95 23.64 -0.98
N GLU A 36 -9.86 23.24 -1.65
CA GLU A 36 -9.97 22.62 -2.98
C GLU A 36 -9.21 21.30 -3.12
N LYS A 37 -9.73 20.19 -2.59
CA LYS A 37 -9.39 18.84 -3.11
C LYS A 37 -10.58 17.88 -3.02
N GLN A 38 -11.14 17.55 -4.18
CA GLN A 38 -12.25 16.61 -4.41
C GLN A 38 -12.01 15.16 -3.92
N THR A 39 -10.79 14.82 -3.50
CA THR A 39 -10.41 13.46 -3.09
C THR A 39 -11.15 12.96 -1.84
N LEU A 40 -11.51 13.84 -0.91
CA LEU A 40 -12.13 13.47 0.37
C LEU A 40 -13.63 13.15 0.28
N ILE A 41 -14.34 13.71 -0.69
CA ILE A 41 -15.79 13.47 -0.87
C ILE A 41 -16.04 12.04 -1.36
N HIS A 42 -15.07 11.45 -2.09
CA HIS A 42 -15.16 10.07 -2.56
C HIS A 42 -15.07 9.04 -1.41
N TYR A 43 -14.23 9.27 -0.39
CA TYR A 43 -14.12 8.38 0.78
C TYR A 43 -15.38 8.40 1.66
N LEU A 44 -16.05 9.55 1.80
CA LEU A 44 -17.33 9.65 2.53
C LEU A 44 -18.47 8.90 1.82
N SER A 45 -18.40 8.77 0.49
CA SER A 45 -19.37 7.99 -0.30
C SER A 45 -19.15 6.48 -0.24
N PHE A 46 -17.99 6.04 0.29
CA PHE A 46 -17.60 4.63 0.40
C PHE A 46 -17.87 4.03 1.77
N ILE A 47 -18.31 4.79 2.78
CA ILE A 47 -18.89 4.22 4.00
C ILE A 47 -20.16 3.49 3.55
N PRO A 48 -20.15 2.14 3.44
CA PRO A 48 -21.35 1.42 3.06
C PRO A 48 -22.41 1.78 4.10
N ARG A 49 -23.67 1.93 3.68
CA ARG A 49 -24.80 2.00 4.60
C ARG A 49 -24.65 0.85 5.59
N LEU A 50 -24.22 1.19 6.81
CA LEU A 50 -23.82 0.26 7.86
C LEU A 50 -24.83 -0.89 7.94
N PRO A 51 -24.48 -2.13 7.58
CA PRO A 51 -25.30 -3.31 7.87
C PRO A 51 -25.20 -3.68 9.36
N TYR A 52 -24.92 -2.70 10.23
CA TYR A 52 -24.79 -2.88 11.68
C TYR A 52 -26.08 -3.42 12.32
N LEU A 53 -27.22 -3.23 11.66
CA LEU A 53 -28.53 -3.66 12.16
C LEU A 53 -28.84 -5.15 11.95
N SER A 54 -27.97 -5.91 11.27
CA SER A 54 -28.16 -7.36 11.06
C SER A 54 -27.27 -8.25 11.93
N ARG A 55 -26.46 -7.68 12.85
CA ARG A 55 -25.64 -8.43 13.83
C ARG A 55 -26.49 -9.05 14.95
N LYS A 56 -27.57 -9.76 14.60
CA LYS A 56 -28.40 -10.53 15.53
C LYS A 56 -28.24 -12.01 15.24
N ASP A 57 -27.61 -12.68 16.20
CA ASP A 57 -27.84 -14.10 16.53
C ASP A 57 -27.37 -15.17 15.53
N SER A 58 -26.43 -14.87 14.63
CA SER A 58 -25.64 -15.90 13.94
C SER A 58 -24.35 -16.17 14.73
N PHE A 59 -24.29 -17.31 15.38
CA PHE A 59 -23.12 -17.81 16.11
C PHE A 59 -21.82 -17.66 15.30
N LEU A 60 -20.81 -17.00 15.87
CA LEU A 60 -19.38 -17.36 16.06
C LEU A 60 -18.74 -18.47 15.17
N ILE A 61 -19.23 -18.73 13.97
CA ILE A 61 -18.67 -19.73 13.07
C ILE A 61 -17.61 -19.03 12.24
N MET A 62 -16.35 -19.31 12.56
CA MET A 62 -15.20 -18.90 11.76
C MET A 62 -15.41 -19.36 10.31
N GLU A 63 -15.31 -18.41 9.37
CA GLU A 63 -15.38 -18.74 7.95
C GLU A 63 -14.14 -19.56 7.53
N ARG A 64 -14.29 -20.35 6.46
CA ARG A 64 -13.14 -21.07 5.88
C ARG A 64 -12.33 -20.08 5.06
N PHE A 65 -11.07 -19.86 5.43
CA PHE A 65 -10.18 -18.95 4.71
C PHE A 65 -8.80 -19.59 4.49
N THR A 66 -8.05 -19.02 3.56
CA THR A 66 -6.64 -19.31 3.30
C THR A 66 -5.86 -18.02 3.41
N ILE A 67 -4.85 -17.96 4.28
CA ILE A 67 -3.89 -16.86 4.33
C ILE A 67 -2.62 -17.33 3.64
N TYR A 68 -2.20 -16.57 2.63
CA TYR A 68 -0.92 -16.74 1.95
C TYR A 68 -0.37 -15.36 1.61
N ASN A 69 0.83 -15.07 2.10
CA ASN A 69 1.59 -13.87 1.72
C ASN A 69 3.06 -14.27 1.54
N PRO A 70 3.57 -14.33 0.30
CA PRO A 70 4.93 -14.77 0.02
C PRO A 70 5.98 -13.66 0.14
N THR A 71 5.56 -12.41 0.35
CA THR A 71 6.46 -11.25 0.35
C THR A 71 7.46 -11.37 1.50
N ARG A 72 8.76 -11.33 1.20
CA ARG A 72 9.78 -11.16 2.26
C ARG A 72 9.87 -9.68 2.63
N LEU A 73 9.52 -9.35 3.88
CA LEU A 73 9.62 -7.99 4.40
C LEU A 73 10.98 -7.76 5.07
N HIS A 74 11.69 -6.71 4.65
CA HIS A 74 12.87 -6.18 5.35
C HIS A 74 12.48 -4.84 5.96
N PHE A 75 12.48 -4.75 7.28
CA PHE A 75 12.00 -3.58 8.00
C PHE A 75 13.05 -3.02 8.95
N GLY A 76 13.21 -1.69 8.96
CA GLY A 76 14.11 -0.97 9.86
C GLY A 76 15.06 -0.03 9.13
N GLU A 77 15.75 0.82 9.88
CA GLU A 77 16.73 1.75 9.30
C GLU A 77 17.92 0.98 8.69
N GLY A 78 18.33 1.38 7.48
CA GLY A 78 19.48 0.80 6.78
C GLY A 78 19.20 -0.53 6.09
N VAL A 79 17.98 -1.08 6.15
CA VAL A 79 17.65 -2.36 5.49
C VAL A 79 17.85 -2.31 3.97
N VAL A 80 17.71 -1.13 3.36
CA VAL A 80 17.91 -0.89 1.92
C VAL A 80 19.33 -1.24 1.47
N ASP A 81 20.31 -1.28 2.37
CA ASP A 81 21.70 -1.63 2.02
C ASP A 81 21.84 -3.05 1.46
N LYS A 82 20.89 -3.94 1.78
CA LYS A 82 20.83 -5.32 1.26
C LYS A 82 20.10 -5.44 -0.08
N LEU A 83 19.60 -4.33 -0.64
CA LEU A 83 18.80 -4.32 -1.88
C LEU A 83 19.55 -4.95 -3.05
N GLY A 84 20.80 -4.54 -3.29
CA GLY A 84 21.57 -5.03 -4.44
C GLY A 84 21.81 -6.54 -4.39
N GLU A 85 22.04 -7.11 -3.21
CA GLU A 85 22.18 -8.55 -3.01
C GLU A 85 20.88 -9.31 -3.27
N SER A 86 19.74 -8.76 -2.86
CA SER A 86 18.42 -9.33 -3.11
C SER A 86 18.09 -9.35 -4.60
N VAL A 87 18.28 -8.21 -5.28
CA VAL A 87 18.00 -8.07 -6.72
C VAL A 87 18.89 -8.98 -7.55
N ARG A 88 20.18 -9.11 -7.20
CA ARG A 88 21.13 -9.98 -7.90
C ARG A 88 20.72 -11.46 -7.92
N LYS A 89 19.94 -11.93 -6.93
CA LYS A 89 19.41 -13.30 -6.91
C LYS A 89 18.32 -13.54 -7.96
N GLN A 90 17.73 -12.48 -8.48
CA GLN A 90 16.59 -12.53 -9.42
C GLN A 90 17.01 -12.29 -10.87
N GLY A 91 18.07 -11.52 -11.09
CA GLY A 91 18.55 -11.20 -12.43
C GLY A 91 19.70 -10.19 -12.42
N LEU A 92 20.18 -9.85 -13.62
CA LEU A 92 21.29 -8.90 -13.79
C LEU A 92 20.82 -7.57 -14.39
N LYS A 93 19.74 -7.59 -15.17
CA LYS A 93 19.19 -6.40 -15.82
C LYS A 93 17.93 -5.91 -15.12
N VAL A 94 18.06 -4.78 -14.43
CA VAL A 94 17.06 -4.20 -13.55
C VAL A 94 16.30 -3.09 -14.25
N MET A 95 14.98 -3.09 -14.12
CA MET A 95 14.15 -1.94 -14.41
C MET A 95 13.80 -1.19 -13.12
N LEU A 96 14.40 -0.03 -12.89
CA LEU A 96 14.09 0.84 -11.76
C LEU A 96 12.94 1.80 -12.11
N ILE A 97 11.80 1.61 -11.46
CA ILE A 97 10.61 2.45 -11.61
C ILE A 97 10.53 3.47 -10.47
N TYR A 98 10.24 4.73 -10.79
CA TYR A 98 10.06 5.78 -9.78
C TYR A 98 9.09 6.89 -10.21
N GLY A 99 8.64 7.69 -9.24
CA GLY A 99 7.71 8.81 -9.45
C GLY A 99 8.34 10.06 -10.09
N GLN A 100 7.73 11.22 -9.86
CA GLN A 100 8.04 12.47 -10.56
C GLN A 100 9.28 13.25 -10.08
N GLY A 101 9.90 12.89 -8.95
CA GLY A 101 11.16 13.52 -8.56
C GLY A 101 11.51 13.55 -7.08
N SER A 102 10.58 13.27 -6.17
CA SER A 102 10.88 13.31 -4.72
C SER A 102 12.07 12.42 -4.37
N VAL A 103 12.10 11.19 -4.89
CA VAL A 103 13.21 10.25 -4.64
C VAL A 103 14.56 10.75 -5.16
N LYS A 104 14.59 11.59 -6.19
CA LYS A 104 15.82 12.25 -6.67
C LYS A 104 16.19 13.44 -5.80
N LYS A 105 15.21 14.29 -5.47
CA LYS A 105 15.40 15.48 -4.63
C LYS A 105 16.04 15.14 -3.28
N TYR A 106 15.66 14.02 -2.67
CA TYR A 106 16.15 13.59 -1.37
C TYR A 106 17.29 12.55 -1.43
N GLY A 107 17.85 12.28 -2.62
CA GLY A 107 19.02 11.39 -2.78
C GLY A 107 18.73 9.88 -2.70
N TYR A 108 17.49 9.45 -2.45
CA TYR A 108 17.11 8.03 -2.39
C TYR A 108 17.36 7.31 -3.72
N TYR A 109 17.09 7.98 -4.84
CA TYR A 109 17.35 7.45 -6.18
C TYR A 109 18.85 7.17 -6.37
N ASP A 110 19.71 8.14 -6.03
CA ASP A 110 21.16 7.98 -6.20
C ASP A 110 21.70 6.87 -5.29
N ARG A 111 21.20 6.77 -4.05
CA ARG A 111 21.53 5.69 -3.12
C ARG A 111 21.15 4.32 -3.69
N VAL A 112 19.92 4.17 -4.17
CA VAL A 112 19.44 2.90 -4.76
C VAL A 112 20.23 2.54 -6.02
N VAL A 113 20.45 3.49 -6.93
CA VAL A 113 21.25 3.24 -8.15
C VAL A 113 22.68 2.84 -7.78
N ALA A 114 23.29 3.48 -6.78
CA ALA A 114 24.62 3.12 -6.31
C ALA A 114 24.68 1.69 -5.75
N LEU A 115 23.70 1.29 -4.93
CA LEU A 115 23.59 -0.06 -4.36
C LEU A 115 23.40 -1.13 -5.44
N LEU A 116 22.59 -0.83 -6.47
CA LEU A 116 22.40 -1.75 -7.59
C LEU A 116 23.70 -1.89 -8.41
N LYS A 117 24.35 -0.77 -8.74
CA LYS A 117 25.59 -0.76 -9.52
C LYS A 117 26.77 -1.41 -8.79
N SER A 118 26.92 -1.20 -7.48
CA SER A 118 27.97 -1.85 -6.68
C SER A 118 27.83 -3.36 -6.62
N ASN A 119 26.62 -3.87 -6.91
CA ASN A 119 26.32 -5.30 -7.05
C ASN A 119 26.41 -5.80 -8.50
N ASN A 120 27.03 -5.02 -9.41
CA ASN A 120 27.23 -5.34 -10.82
C ASN A 120 25.92 -5.60 -11.57
N LEU A 121 24.89 -4.80 -11.30
CA LEU A 121 23.60 -4.85 -11.99
C LEU A 121 23.56 -3.78 -13.08
N ASP A 122 23.04 -4.15 -14.26
CA ASP A 122 22.69 -3.20 -15.32
C ASP A 122 21.34 -2.56 -14.99
N VAL A 123 21.27 -1.23 -14.98
CA VAL A 123 20.10 -0.49 -14.46
C VAL A 123 19.50 0.36 -15.57
N ILE A 124 18.33 -0.05 -16.04
CA ILE A 124 17.45 0.73 -16.91
C ILE A 124 16.43 1.43 -16.02
N THR A 125 16.11 2.69 -16.32
CA THR A 125 15.24 3.48 -15.45
C THR A 125 14.02 4.00 -16.19
N TYR A 126 12.86 3.93 -15.56
CA TYR A 126 11.64 4.58 -16.02
C TYR A 126 11.07 5.44 -14.88
N GLY A 127 11.08 6.75 -15.08
CA GLY A 127 10.63 7.73 -14.08
C GLY A 127 9.33 8.41 -14.50
N GLY A 128 8.77 9.20 -13.59
CA GLY A 128 7.62 10.06 -13.90
C GLY A 128 6.25 9.45 -13.65
N ILE A 129 6.18 8.28 -12.97
CA ILE A 129 4.91 7.70 -12.55
C ILE A 129 4.08 8.74 -11.78
N LYS A 130 2.84 8.95 -12.24
CA LYS A 130 1.93 9.95 -11.69
C LYS A 130 1.35 9.48 -10.33
N PRO A 131 1.03 10.40 -9.40
CA PRO A 131 0.41 10.05 -8.12
C PRO A 131 -0.90 9.26 -8.22
N ASN A 132 -1.69 9.52 -9.26
CA ASN A 132 -2.73 8.61 -9.72
C ASN A 132 -2.13 7.80 -10.87
N PRO A 133 -1.75 6.53 -10.66
CA PRO A 133 -1.04 5.77 -11.68
C PRO A 133 -1.93 5.55 -12.90
N VAL A 134 -1.40 5.86 -14.08
CA VAL A 134 -2.15 5.78 -15.33
C VAL A 134 -1.60 4.70 -16.24
N ILE A 135 -2.47 4.07 -17.01
CA ILE A 135 -2.12 2.93 -17.85
C ILE A 135 -1.15 3.31 -18.99
N GLU A 136 -1.13 4.57 -19.40
CA GLU A 136 -0.14 5.06 -20.37
C GLU A 136 1.29 4.90 -19.84
N ASP A 137 1.54 5.27 -18.58
CA ASP A 137 2.86 5.15 -17.98
C ASP A 137 3.29 3.68 -17.85
N VAL A 138 2.34 2.78 -17.57
CA VAL A 138 2.56 1.33 -17.54
C VAL A 138 2.95 0.81 -18.92
N ARG A 139 2.25 1.21 -19.99
CA ARG A 139 2.53 0.77 -21.37
C ARG A 139 3.90 1.18 -21.84
N ASP A 140 4.26 2.45 -21.63
CA ASP A 140 5.56 3.00 -22.01
C ASP A 140 6.71 2.28 -21.26
N ALA A 141 6.51 2.01 -19.97
CA ALA A 141 7.45 1.23 -19.17
C ALA A 141 7.57 -0.22 -19.68
N VAL A 142 6.47 -0.88 -20.02
CA VAL A 142 6.47 -2.25 -20.55
C VAL A 142 7.20 -2.34 -21.89
N GLU A 143 6.99 -1.37 -22.79
CA GLU A 143 7.69 -1.30 -24.07
C GLU A 143 9.21 -1.23 -23.86
N LEU A 144 9.66 -0.31 -22.99
CA LEU A 144 11.07 -0.18 -22.63
C LEU A 144 11.61 -1.47 -21.99
N GLY A 145 10.90 -2.03 -21.01
CA GLY A 145 11.31 -3.23 -20.29
C GLY A 145 11.47 -4.45 -21.22
N ARG A 146 10.55 -4.63 -22.17
CA ARG A 146 10.63 -5.72 -23.17
C ARG A 146 11.75 -5.50 -24.17
N LYS A 147 11.91 -4.26 -24.68
CA LYS A 147 13.00 -3.91 -25.60
C LYS A 147 14.36 -4.19 -24.98
N GLU A 148 14.51 -3.80 -23.72
CA GLU A 148 15.74 -3.97 -22.97
C GLU A 148 15.92 -5.38 -22.40
N LYS A 149 14.88 -6.22 -22.42
CA LYS A 149 14.89 -7.58 -21.85
C LYS A 149 15.26 -7.59 -20.37
N VAL A 150 14.53 -6.81 -19.58
CA VAL A 150 14.76 -6.71 -18.13
C VAL A 150 14.36 -8.00 -17.42
N ASP A 151 15.14 -8.39 -16.41
CA ASP A 151 14.94 -9.62 -15.64
C ASP A 151 14.08 -9.37 -14.40
N VAL A 152 14.16 -8.17 -13.83
CA VAL A 152 13.59 -7.81 -12.52
C VAL A 152 13.15 -6.35 -12.51
N VAL A 153 12.01 -6.08 -11.87
CA VAL A 153 11.52 -4.72 -11.61
C VAL A 153 11.85 -4.33 -10.18
N VAL A 154 12.43 -3.15 -9.99
CA VAL A 154 12.60 -2.50 -8.69
C VAL A 154 11.73 -1.26 -8.65
N ALA A 155 10.76 -1.22 -7.74
CA ALA A 155 9.90 -0.06 -7.52
C ALA A 155 10.43 0.79 -6.37
N LEU A 156 10.80 2.04 -6.63
CA LEU A 156 11.24 3.01 -5.63
C LEU A 156 10.20 4.14 -5.52
N GLY A 157 9.33 4.07 -4.52
CA GLY A 157 8.29 5.08 -4.33
C GLY A 157 7.18 4.69 -3.35
N GLY A 158 6.09 5.45 -3.40
CA GLY A 158 4.85 5.14 -2.71
C GLY A 158 3.90 4.28 -3.53
N GLY A 159 2.63 4.22 -3.11
CA GLY A 159 1.64 3.28 -3.65
C GLY A 159 1.46 3.32 -5.18
N SER A 160 1.44 4.51 -5.79
CA SER A 160 1.29 4.65 -7.25
C SER A 160 2.41 4.02 -8.06
N VAL A 161 3.66 4.13 -7.57
CA VAL A 161 4.84 3.54 -8.22
C VAL A 161 4.76 2.02 -8.12
N ILE A 162 4.43 1.50 -6.95
CA ILE A 162 4.35 0.05 -6.69
C ILE A 162 3.20 -0.58 -7.46
N ASP A 163 2.01 0.03 -7.45
CA ASP A 163 0.85 -0.45 -8.22
C ASP A 163 1.13 -0.48 -9.72
N SER A 164 1.81 0.56 -10.25
CA SER A 164 2.25 0.56 -11.65
C SER A 164 3.25 -0.57 -11.91
N ALA A 165 4.23 -0.75 -11.02
CA ALA A 165 5.27 -1.77 -11.15
C ALA A 165 4.71 -3.20 -11.12
N LYS A 166 3.65 -3.46 -10.34
CA LYS A 166 2.90 -4.73 -10.34
C LYS A 166 2.35 -5.05 -11.73
N ILE A 167 1.69 -4.09 -12.38
CA ILE A 167 1.11 -4.30 -13.70
C ILE A 167 2.20 -4.35 -14.79
N ILE A 168 3.27 -3.57 -14.65
CA ILE A 168 4.45 -3.64 -15.52
C ILE A 168 5.06 -5.04 -15.49
N SER A 169 5.25 -5.60 -14.29
CA SER A 169 5.83 -6.94 -14.09
C SER A 169 5.00 -8.03 -14.79
N LEU A 170 3.67 -8.04 -14.59
CA LEU A 170 2.77 -8.97 -15.28
C LEU A 170 2.82 -8.79 -16.80
N SER A 171 2.76 -7.54 -17.25
CA SER A 171 2.68 -7.23 -18.67
C SER A 171 3.99 -7.64 -19.36
N ILE A 172 5.17 -7.34 -18.80
CA ILE A 172 6.45 -7.74 -19.39
C ILE A 172 6.51 -9.27 -19.55
N ALA A 173 6.20 -10.04 -18.51
CA ALA A 173 6.27 -11.50 -18.54
C ALA A 173 5.25 -12.15 -19.48
N SER A 174 4.00 -11.70 -19.42
CA SER A 174 2.89 -12.37 -20.12
C SER A 174 2.72 -11.98 -21.59
N GLY A 175 3.30 -10.86 -22.04
CA GLY A 175 3.07 -10.35 -23.39
C GLY A 175 1.77 -9.55 -23.55
N TYR A 176 0.87 -9.58 -22.56
CA TYR A 176 -0.41 -8.89 -22.62
C TYR A 176 -0.32 -7.37 -22.36
N ASP A 177 -1.36 -6.66 -22.79
CA ASP A 177 -1.58 -5.25 -22.45
C ASP A 177 -2.05 -5.12 -20.99
N GLY A 178 -1.47 -4.19 -20.26
CA GLY A 178 -1.80 -3.97 -18.84
C GLY A 178 -3.27 -3.65 -18.60
N TRP A 179 -3.95 -2.96 -19.52
CA TRP A 179 -5.37 -2.63 -19.33
C TRP A 179 -6.27 -3.84 -19.53
N GLU A 180 -5.95 -4.69 -20.50
CA GLU A 180 -6.67 -5.93 -20.74
C GLU A 180 -6.53 -6.89 -19.55
N ILE A 181 -5.36 -6.91 -18.90
CA ILE A 181 -5.14 -7.61 -17.62
C ILE A 181 -6.06 -7.01 -16.53
N MET A 182 -6.00 -5.69 -16.32
CA MET A 182 -6.80 -5.00 -15.29
C MET A 182 -8.32 -5.21 -15.48
N LYS A 183 -8.79 -5.38 -16.72
CA LYS A 183 -10.20 -5.65 -17.06
C LYS A 183 -10.56 -7.15 -17.03
N TYR A 184 -9.65 -8.03 -16.63
CA TYR A 184 -9.84 -9.48 -16.62
C TYR A 184 -10.24 -10.06 -17.99
N LYS A 185 -9.77 -9.44 -19.09
CA LYS A 185 -9.98 -9.97 -20.45
C LYS A 185 -8.92 -10.98 -20.86
N VAL A 186 -7.77 -10.91 -20.21
CA VAL A 186 -6.65 -11.85 -20.33
C VAL A 186 -6.13 -12.20 -18.95
N PHE A 187 -5.60 -13.41 -18.79
CA PHE A 187 -5.20 -13.96 -17.50
C PHE A 187 -3.71 -14.31 -17.54
N PRO A 188 -2.84 -13.45 -17.00
CA PRO A 188 -1.41 -13.73 -16.96
C PRO A 188 -1.14 -14.92 -16.03
N THR A 189 -0.22 -15.79 -16.44
CA THR A 189 0.23 -16.98 -15.67
C THR A 189 1.64 -16.83 -15.12
N SER A 190 2.30 -15.70 -15.38
CA SER A 190 3.64 -15.38 -14.91
C SER A 190 3.81 -13.86 -14.75
N ALA A 191 4.81 -13.49 -13.94
CA ALA A 191 5.26 -12.14 -13.66
C ALA A 191 6.79 -12.17 -13.56
N ILE A 192 7.48 -11.11 -13.97
CA ILE A 192 8.91 -10.99 -13.63
C ILE A 192 9.05 -10.55 -12.17
N PRO A 193 10.10 -10.95 -11.43
CA PRO A 193 10.27 -10.58 -10.03
C PRO A 193 10.11 -9.06 -9.80
N LEU A 194 9.32 -8.70 -8.79
CA LEU A 194 9.12 -7.33 -8.33
C LEU A 194 9.72 -7.18 -6.94
N ILE A 195 10.61 -6.20 -6.76
CA ILE A 195 11.15 -5.82 -5.45
C ILE A 195 10.79 -4.36 -5.17
N CYS A 196 10.31 -4.07 -3.96
CA CYS A 196 9.86 -2.72 -3.59
C CYS A 196 10.80 -2.06 -2.59
N VAL A 197 11.01 -0.75 -2.73
CA VAL A 197 11.58 0.14 -1.73
C VAL A 197 10.54 1.21 -1.45
N LEU A 198 9.88 1.09 -0.30
CA LEU A 198 8.74 1.93 0.06
C LEU A 198 9.20 3.31 0.54
N THR A 199 8.59 4.38 0.01
CA THR A 199 8.90 5.76 0.42
C THR A 199 7.69 6.54 0.93
N LEU A 200 6.53 5.88 1.08
CA LEU A 200 5.31 6.47 1.63
C LEU A 200 4.44 5.37 2.24
N ALA A 201 4.23 5.41 3.56
CA ALA A 201 3.29 4.56 4.26
C ALA A 201 1.84 5.01 4.00
N ALA A 202 1.02 4.14 3.42
CA ALA A 202 -0.41 4.39 3.20
C ALA A 202 -1.18 3.10 2.88
N THR A 203 -0.89 2.46 1.75
CA THR A 203 -1.79 1.48 1.11
C THR A 203 -1.45 0.02 1.38
N GLY A 204 -0.36 -0.28 2.08
CA GLY A 204 0.14 -1.66 2.28
C GLY A 204 0.52 -2.39 0.98
N THR A 205 0.61 -1.69 -0.16
CA THR A 205 0.79 -2.29 -1.48
C THR A 205 2.12 -3.03 -1.63
N GLU A 206 3.14 -2.63 -0.86
CA GLU A 206 4.43 -3.30 -0.77
C GLU A 206 4.35 -4.72 -0.20
N MET A 207 3.23 -5.14 0.41
CA MET A 207 3.08 -6.48 0.95
C MET A 207 1.71 -7.09 0.61
N ASN A 208 1.09 -6.67 -0.50
CA ASN A 208 -0.21 -7.20 -0.91
C ASN A 208 -0.28 -7.53 -2.40
N PHE A 209 -1.40 -8.12 -2.81
CA PHE A 209 -1.67 -8.64 -4.15
C PHE A 209 -2.70 -7.82 -4.93
N ALA A 210 -2.85 -6.54 -4.57
CA ALA A 210 -3.75 -5.60 -5.23
C ALA A 210 -2.97 -4.50 -5.96
N ALA A 211 -3.54 -3.97 -7.05
CA ALA A 211 -3.05 -2.78 -7.73
C ALA A 211 -4.24 -1.95 -8.24
N VAL A 212 -4.14 -0.63 -8.19
CA VAL A 212 -5.13 0.29 -8.74
C VAL A 212 -4.51 1.14 -9.84
N VAL A 213 -5.12 1.16 -11.03
CA VAL A 213 -4.65 1.94 -12.18
C VAL A 213 -5.82 2.66 -12.86
N GLN A 214 -5.54 3.85 -13.39
CA GLN A 214 -6.47 4.70 -14.14
C GLN A 214 -6.23 4.62 -15.65
N ASN A 215 -7.30 4.72 -16.44
CA ASN A 215 -7.22 4.92 -17.88
C ASN A 215 -7.85 6.27 -18.25
N ASN A 216 -7.00 7.20 -18.71
CA ASN A 216 -7.44 8.54 -19.06
C ASN A 216 -8.38 8.58 -20.26
N LYS A 217 -8.27 7.61 -21.19
CA LYS A 217 -9.12 7.55 -22.38
C LYS A 217 -10.55 7.12 -22.04
N THR A 218 -10.72 6.23 -21.06
CA THR A 218 -12.05 5.73 -20.65
C THR A 218 -12.61 6.43 -19.41
N GLY A 219 -11.77 7.14 -18.65
CA GLY A 219 -12.14 7.76 -17.38
C GLY A 219 -12.28 6.77 -16.21
N GLU A 220 -11.91 5.50 -16.41
CA GLU A 220 -12.03 4.46 -15.39
C GLU A 220 -10.81 4.44 -14.45
N LYS A 221 -11.06 4.20 -13.16
CA LYS A 221 -10.04 3.84 -12.16
C LYS A 221 -10.47 2.54 -11.50
N ILE A 222 -9.71 1.47 -11.72
CA ILE A 222 -10.11 0.11 -11.32
C ILE A 222 -8.99 -0.59 -10.54
N GLY A 223 -9.41 -1.48 -9.64
CA GLY A 223 -8.52 -2.38 -8.92
C GLY A 223 -8.37 -3.73 -9.63
N TYR A 224 -7.22 -4.36 -9.46
CA TYR A 224 -6.91 -5.71 -9.91
C TYR A 224 -6.26 -6.48 -8.77
N VAL A 225 -6.67 -7.73 -8.58
CA VAL A 225 -6.12 -8.64 -7.57
C VAL A 225 -5.63 -9.93 -8.23
N ASN A 226 -4.40 -10.34 -7.90
CA ASN A 226 -3.79 -11.59 -8.38
C ASN A 226 -2.56 -11.96 -7.54
N ASP A 227 -2.40 -13.22 -7.15
CA ASP A 227 -1.25 -13.69 -6.35
C ASP A 227 0.11 -13.45 -7.04
N LEU A 228 0.13 -13.35 -8.38
CA LEU A 228 1.34 -13.05 -9.15
C LEU A 228 1.90 -11.64 -8.93
N ILE A 229 1.13 -10.72 -8.32
CA ILE A 229 1.56 -9.32 -8.08
C ILE A 229 1.97 -9.03 -6.64
N TYR A 230 2.11 -10.05 -5.80
CA TYR A 230 2.88 -9.88 -4.57
C TYR A 230 4.32 -9.47 -4.94
N PRO A 231 4.87 -8.40 -4.32
CA PRO A 231 6.29 -8.18 -4.34
C PRO A 231 7.02 -9.42 -3.79
N LEU A 232 8.13 -9.79 -4.43
CA LEU A 232 8.97 -10.88 -3.94
C LEU A 232 9.64 -10.49 -2.62
N GLU A 233 10.23 -9.30 -2.58
CA GLU A 233 10.85 -8.71 -1.40
C GLU A 233 10.50 -7.23 -1.32
N SER A 234 10.31 -6.72 -0.09
CA SER A 234 9.98 -5.32 0.16
C SER A 234 10.87 -4.74 1.26
N PHE A 235 11.49 -3.61 0.96
CA PHE A 235 12.40 -2.88 1.83
C PHE A 235 11.69 -1.64 2.38
N LEU A 236 11.49 -1.65 3.69
CA LEU A 236 10.76 -0.66 4.46
C LEU A 236 11.73 0.00 5.43
N ASP A 237 12.40 1.05 4.94
CA ASP A 237 13.27 1.89 5.76
C ASP A 237 12.48 3.15 6.16
N PRO A 238 12.13 3.32 7.46
CA PRO A 238 11.38 4.48 7.92
C PRO A 238 12.06 5.81 7.59
N ALA A 239 13.39 5.85 7.50
CA ALA A 239 14.14 7.05 7.12
C ALA A 239 13.80 7.53 5.71
N TYR A 240 13.34 6.64 4.80
CA TYR A 240 12.94 7.01 3.44
C TYR A 240 11.59 7.75 3.40
N THR A 241 10.89 7.85 4.54
CA THR A 241 9.59 8.53 4.65
C THR A 241 9.64 9.88 5.34
N VAL A 242 10.77 10.27 5.96
CA VAL A 242 10.91 11.57 6.66
C VAL A 242 10.65 12.75 5.72
N SER A 243 11.00 12.58 4.45
CA SER A 243 10.78 13.59 3.40
C SER A 243 9.32 13.81 2.98
N VAL A 244 8.39 12.97 3.45
CA VAL A 244 6.97 13.07 3.08
C VAL A 244 6.33 14.27 3.78
N PRO A 245 5.72 15.22 3.04
CA PRO A 245 5.08 16.39 3.61
C PRO A 245 3.95 16.05 4.59
N ARG A 246 3.62 16.99 5.47
CA ARG A 246 2.55 16.86 6.48
C ARG A 246 1.25 16.31 5.89
N ASP A 247 0.76 16.92 4.81
CA ASP A 247 -0.53 16.56 4.21
C ASP A 247 -0.54 15.13 3.69
N TYR A 248 0.52 14.71 2.99
CA TYR A 248 0.63 13.34 2.47
C TYR A 248 0.82 12.32 3.59
N THR A 249 1.50 12.70 4.67
CA THR A 249 1.59 11.88 5.88
C THR A 249 0.20 11.69 6.51
N ALA A 250 -0.57 12.77 6.63
CA ALA A 250 -1.94 12.72 7.13
C ALA A 250 -2.85 11.87 6.22
N TYR A 251 -2.74 12.01 4.90
CA TYR A 251 -3.49 11.19 3.95
C TYR A 251 -3.15 9.71 4.11
N GLY A 252 -1.88 9.36 4.26
CA GLY A 252 -1.48 7.96 4.49
C GLY A 252 -2.03 7.38 5.79
N ILE A 253 -2.04 8.15 6.88
CA ILE A 253 -2.65 7.75 8.17
C ILE A 253 -4.17 7.57 8.02
N VAL A 254 -4.85 8.44 7.27
CA VAL A 254 -6.29 8.31 7.01
C VAL A 254 -6.57 7.07 6.16
N ASP A 255 -5.76 6.81 5.14
CA ASP A 255 -5.92 5.70 4.20
C ASP A 255 -5.71 4.35 4.88
N LEU A 256 -4.68 4.21 5.73
CA LEU A 256 -4.46 2.97 6.48
C LEU A 256 -5.63 2.65 7.43
N ILE A 257 -6.17 3.66 8.12
CA ILE A 257 -7.31 3.45 9.03
C ILE A 257 -8.56 3.12 8.21
N ALA A 258 -8.76 3.77 7.06
CA ALA A 258 -9.88 3.48 6.18
C ALA A 258 -9.85 2.01 5.72
N HIS A 259 -8.70 1.51 5.28
CA HIS A 259 -8.53 0.11 4.90
C HIS A 259 -8.73 -0.87 6.06
N ALA A 260 -8.22 -0.56 7.25
CA ALA A 260 -8.47 -1.36 8.45
C ALA A 260 -9.99 -1.44 8.78
N LEU A 261 -10.70 -0.31 8.67
CA LEU A 261 -12.16 -0.28 8.86
C LEU A 261 -12.93 -1.01 7.75
N GLU A 262 -12.53 -0.88 6.48
CA GLU A 262 -13.13 -1.61 5.37
C GLU A 262 -13.07 -3.12 5.61
N ASN A 263 -11.92 -3.61 6.07
CA ASN A 263 -11.73 -5.00 6.44
C ASN A 263 -12.60 -5.40 7.65
N TYR A 264 -12.63 -4.58 8.71
CA TYR A 264 -13.46 -4.85 9.90
C TYR A 264 -14.97 -4.88 9.60
N PHE A 265 -15.43 -4.04 8.67
CA PHE A 265 -16.83 -4.02 8.21
C PHE A 265 -17.11 -4.96 7.05
N GLY A 266 -16.12 -5.77 6.66
CA GLY A 266 -16.21 -6.79 5.63
C GLY A 266 -17.08 -7.99 6.01
N GLN A 267 -16.92 -9.08 5.28
CA GLN A 267 -17.57 -10.36 5.57
C GLN A 267 -16.73 -11.18 6.55
N GLY A 268 -17.38 -12.08 7.30
CA GLY A 268 -16.74 -12.86 8.34
C GLY A 268 -16.66 -12.16 9.70
N GLU A 269 -16.50 -12.94 10.77
CA GLU A 269 -16.29 -12.44 12.14
C GLU A 269 -15.14 -13.18 12.85
N PRO A 270 -13.89 -13.13 12.32
CA PRO A 270 -12.73 -13.73 12.97
C PRO A 270 -12.26 -12.93 14.20
N PRO A 271 -12.56 -13.34 15.46
CA PRO A 271 -12.41 -12.43 16.61
C PRO A 271 -10.97 -12.01 16.92
N VAL A 272 -9.99 -12.83 16.53
CA VAL A 272 -8.56 -12.50 16.69
C VAL A 272 -8.09 -11.49 15.64
N ILE A 273 -8.58 -11.60 14.41
CA ILE A 273 -8.29 -10.65 13.33
C ILE A 273 -8.94 -9.31 13.64
N ASP A 274 -10.18 -9.28 14.13
CA ASP A 274 -10.83 -8.05 14.58
C ASP A 274 -10.01 -7.32 15.65
N GLN A 275 -9.47 -8.05 16.62
CA GLN A 275 -8.61 -7.48 17.66
C GLN A 275 -7.33 -6.88 17.07
N ILE A 276 -6.66 -7.61 16.17
CA ILE A 276 -5.47 -7.12 15.45
C ILE A 276 -5.82 -5.84 14.67
N THR A 277 -6.92 -5.85 13.93
CA THR A 277 -7.39 -4.70 13.15
C THR A 277 -7.66 -3.48 14.04
N PHE A 278 -8.30 -3.67 15.20
CA PHE A 278 -8.51 -2.57 16.15
C PHE A 278 -7.22 -2.05 16.76
N ASP A 279 -6.24 -2.92 17.03
CA ASP A 279 -4.97 -2.49 17.60
C ASP A 279 -4.13 -1.70 16.59
N ILE A 280 -4.15 -2.07 15.29
CA ILE A 280 -3.58 -1.26 14.20
C ILE A 280 -4.22 0.14 14.17
N ILE A 281 -5.55 0.22 14.28
CA ILE A 281 -6.26 1.52 14.28
C ILE A 281 -5.88 2.36 15.50
N LYS A 282 -5.79 1.75 16.70
CA LYS A 282 -5.41 2.46 17.93
C LYS A 282 -3.98 2.97 17.87
N ASP A 283 -3.05 2.17 17.35
CA ASP A 283 -1.66 2.56 17.20
C ASP A 283 -1.54 3.73 16.20
N ALA A 284 -2.21 3.66 15.05
CA ALA A 284 -2.26 4.78 14.12
C ALA A 284 -2.90 6.05 14.72
N MET A 285 -3.95 5.90 15.54
CA MET A 285 -4.57 7.03 16.26
C MET A 285 -3.69 7.64 17.35
N LYS A 286 -2.79 6.83 17.93
CA LYS A 286 -1.84 7.25 18.95
C LYS A 286 -0.62 7.94 18.32
N TRP A 287 0.03 7.26 17.37
CA TRP A 287 1.28 7.72 16.76
C TRP A 287 1.06 8.78 15.69
N GLY A 288 -0.07 8.72 14.98
CA GLY A 288 -0.36 9.63 13.86
C GLY A 288 -0.31 11.11 14.24
N PRO A 289 -1.04 11.58 15.28
CA PRO A 289 -0.97 12.98 15.71
C PRO A 289 0.43 13.41 16.13
N MET A 290 1.16 12.56 16.87
CA MET A 290 2.53 12.83 17.30
C MET A 290 3.46 12.97 16.07
N LEU A 291 3.29 12.11 15.07
CA LEU A 291 4.07 12.16 13.84
C LEU A 291 3.78 13.45 13.06
N LEU A 292 2.52 13.88 13.03
CA LEU A 292 2.18 15.15 12.38
C LEU A 292 2.85 16.32 13.09
N GLU A 293 3.00 16.30 14.41
CA GLU A 293 3.74 17.32 15.18
C GLU A 293 5.25 17.28 14.95
N ASN A 294 5.83 16.10 14.70
CA ASN A 294 7.26 15.91 14.44
C ASN A 294 7.52 14.96 13.26
N LEU A 295 7.53 15.51 12.04
CA LEU A 295 7.62 14.73 10.80
C LEU A 295 8.97 14.03 10.56
N ASP A 296 10.01 14.45 11.27
CA ASP A 296 11.38 13.93 11.15
C ASP A 296 11.65 12.78 12.14
N ASP A 297 10.67 12.43 12.97
CA ASP A 297 10.78 11.35 13.95
C ASP A 297 10.71 9.96 13.28
N VAL A 298 11.88 9.33 13.12
CA VAL A 298 12.03 8.03 12.45
C VAL A 298 11.27 6.92 13.18
N GLU A 299 11.15 6.97 14.50
CA GLU A 299 10.42 5.96 15.28
C GLU A 299 8.91 6.09 15.07
N LEU A 300 8.38 7.31 15.04
CA LEU A 300 6.97 7.54 14.71
C LEU A 300 6.67 7.15 13.26
N ARG A 301 7.60 7.42 12.32
CA ARG A 301 7.51 6.92 10.94
C ARG A 301 7.48 5.40 10.89
N ALA A 302 8.31 4.73 11.69
CA ALA A 302 8.40 3.27 11.73
C ALA A 302 7.07 2.63 12.17
N ASN A 303 6.47 3.14 13.25
CA ASN A 303 5.19 2.62 13.74
C ASN A 303 4.09 2.77 12.68
N ILE A 304 3.91 3.98 12.12
CA ILE A 304 2.91 4.22 11.07
C ILE A 304 3.17 3.39 9.80
N MET A 305 4.43 3.18 9.44
CA MET A 305 4.80 2.36 8.29
C MET A 305 4.40 0.90 8.47
N LEU A 306 4.67 0.32 9.64
CA LEU A 306 4.28 -1.05 9.92
C LEU A 306 2.75 -1.20 10.00
N ASP A 307 2.07 -0.26 10.66
CA ASP A 307 0.60 -0.21 10.73
C ASP A 307 -0.03 -0.21 9.33
N ALA A 308 0.48 0.66 8.43
CA ALA A 308 0.01 0.73 7.05
C ALA A 308 0.26 -0.56 6.25
N THR A 309 1.38 -1.24 6.51
CA THR A 309 1.69 -2.53 5.90
C THR A 309 0.68 -3.59 6.33
N LEU A 310 0.46 -3.72 7.65
CA LEU A 310 -0.38 -4.75 8.24
C LEU A 310 -1.87 -4.53 7.95
N ALA A 311 -2.31 -3.29 7.78
CA ALA A 311 -3.69 -2.94 7.48
C ALA A 311 -4.22 -3.53 6.16
N LEU A 312 -3.34 -3.87 5.21
CA LEU A 312 -3.75 -4.39 3.89
C LEU A 312 -2.85 -5.50 3.32
N ASN A 313 -2.02 -6.17 4.13
CA ASN A 313 -1.20 -7.31 3.67
C ASN A 313 -1.97 -8.65 3.59
N GLY A 314 -3.27 -8.64 3.87
CA GLY A 314 -4.12 -9.84 3.92
C GLY A 314 -4.25 -10.49 5.30
N LEU A 315 -3.55 -9.98 6.33
CA LEU A 315 -3.74 -10.43 7.73
C LEU A 315 -5.12 -10.05 8.26
N THR A 316 -5.60 -8.86 7.93
CA THR A 316 -6.84 -8.26 8.43
C THR A 316 -8.08 -8.65 7.63
N ARG A 317 -7.94 -9.50 6.60
CA ARG A 317 -8.99 -9.83 5.62
C ARG A 317 -9.73 -11.12 5.95
#